data_AF-A0A522JPL4-F1
#
_entry.id   AF-A0A522JPL4-F1
#
_cell.length_a   1.000
_cell.length_b   1.000
_cell.length_c   1.000
_cell.angle_alpha   90.00
_cell.angle_beta   90.00
_cell.angle_gamma   90.00
#
_symmetry.space_group_name_H-M   'P 1'
#
loop_
_entity.id
_entity.type
_entity.pdbx_description
1 polymer ?
#
loop_
_entity_poly.entity_id
_entity_poly.type
_entity_poly.pdbx_seq_one_letter_code
_entity_poly.pdbx_strand_id
1 'polypeptide(L)'
;MKIYTKIVLMILGIFIISESCFAQVTSGKVLAKNRSGYWTSLMLSSKTGIWFRVVSDVSAGTSAVVDIFPPSCANRTTFSFEYTYKAPLSSSTSQENLLMALRVDTRQLYSLQGSYQGSMGDQFGFVTLSATPLFGSLITDMKAGNILRGQLSWPNGTLIGSVAFPLAGFTISLNRANNACALYSHPRQRPSPSPFQSLPESHSPVAPNITRPPIGLERPA
;
A
#
# COMPACT_ATOMS: atom_id res chain seq x y z
N MET A 1 -39.08 -10.73 -61.04
CA MET A 1 -38.05 -11.30 -60.15
C MET A 1 -37.35 -10.14 -59.43
N LYS A 2 -37.71 -9.87 -58.16
CA LYS A 2 -37.09 -8.82 -57.33
C LYS A 2 -36.74 -9.46 -55.99
N ILE A 3 -35.45 -9.59 -55.69
CA ILE A 3 -34.94 -10.16 -54.44
C ILE A 3 -34.76 -9.00 -53.47
N TYR A 4 -35.56 -8.96 -52.41
CA TYR A 4 -35.40 -8.03 -51.29
C TYR A 4 -34.66 -8.74 -50.16
N THR A 5 -33.38 -8.45 -50.01
CA THR A 5 -32.54 -8.92 -48.90
C THR A 5 -32.79 -8.04 -47.68
N LYS A 6 -33.61 -8.51 -46.74
CA LYS A 6 -33.78 -7.89 -45.41
C LYS A 6 -32.55 -8.22 -44.56
N ILE A 7 -31.66 -7.24 -44.37
CA ILE A 7 -30.60 -7.29 -43.36
C ILE A 7 -31.22 -6.87 -42.04
N VAL A 8 -31.50 -7.84 -41.17
CA VAL A 8 -31.91 -7.63 -39.78
C VAL A 8 -30.64 -7.36 -38.98
N LEU A 9 -30.38 -6.08 -38.70
CA LEU A 9 -29.26 -5.65 -37.86
C LEU A 9 -29.66 -5.90 -36.39
N MET A 10 -29.24 -7.03 -35.83
CA MET A 10 -29.46 -7.37 -34.43
C MET A 10 -28.39 -6.64 -33.60
N ILE A 11 -28.75 -5.47 -33.06
CA ILE A 11 -27.88 -4.71 -32.15
C ILE A 11 -27.88 -5.43 -30.80
N LEU A 12 -26.85 -6.24 -30.58
CA LEU A 12 -26.55 -6.86 -29.29
C LEU A 12 -26.07 -5.75 -28.34
N GLY A 13 -26.99 -5.21 -27.54
CA GLY A 13 -26.67 -4.26 -26.48
C GLY A 13 -25.91 -4.96 -25.35
N ILE A 14 -24.57 -4.98 -25.44
CA ILE A 14 -23.71 -5.36 -24.32
C ILE A 14 -23.72 -4.19 -23.33
N PHE A 15 -24.60 -4.25 -22.34
CA PHE A 15 -24.51 -3.42 -21.15
C PHE A 15 -23.28 -3.87 -20.34
N ILE A 16 -22.13 -3.23 -20.59
CA ILE A 16 -20.99 -3.29 -19.66
C ILE A 16 -21.38 -2.37 -18.49
N ILE A 17 -21.92 -2.97 -17.43
CA ILE A 17 -22.09 -2.29 -16.14
C ILE A 17 -20.68 -2.14 -15.55
N SER A 18 -19.94 -1.12 -15.98
CA SER A 18 -18.70 -0.71 -15.33
C SER A 18 -19.04 0.19 -14.14
N GLU A 19 -19.73 -0.37 -13.13
CA GLU A 19 -19.79 0.23 -11.80
C GLU A 19 -18.46 -0.02 -11.10
N SER A 20 -17.44 0.73 -11.51
CA SER A 20 -16.20 0.83 -10.77
C SER A 20 -16.39 1.81 -9.62
N CYS A 21 -17.21 1.43 -8.64
CA CYS A 21 -17.28 2.12 -7.37
C CYS A 21 -15.99 1.80 -6.61
N PHE A 22 -14.90 2.49 -6.97
CA PHE A 22 -13.65 2.46 -6.23
C PHE A 22 -13.87 3.23 -4.92
N ALA A 23 -14.60 2.63 -3.98
CA ALA A 23 -14.44 2.97 -2.58
C ALA A 23 -12.94 2.89 -2.30
N GLN A 24 -12.33 4.00 -1.87
CA GLN A 24 -10.97 3.97 -1.35
C GLN A 24 -10.84 2.74 -0.48
N VAL A 25 -9.84 1.93 -0.78
CA VAL A 25 -9.54 0.72 -0.02
C VAL A 25 -8.95 1.15 1.34
N THR A 26 -9.71 1.82 2.17
CA THR A 26 -9.58 1.85 3.64
C THR A 26 -10.47 0.77 4.27
N SER A 27 -11.13 -0.06 3.46
CA SER A 27 -11.95 -1.18 3.91
C SER A 27 -11.10 -2.42 4.15
N GLY A 28 -10.49 -2.50 5.33
CA GLY A 28 -9.82 -3.71 5.78
C GLY A 28 -9.61 -3.72 7.29
N LYS A 29 -9.77 -4.88 7.92
CA LYS A 29 -9.37 -5.08 9.31
C LYS A 29 -7.83 -5.03 9.37
N VAL A 30 -7.30 -4.10 10.17
CA VAL A 30 -5.86 -4.03 10.45
C VAL A 30 -5.48 -5.22 11.32
N LEU A 31 -4.65 -6.12 10.79
CA LEU A 31 -4.13 -7.29 11.51
C LEU A 31 -2.82 -6.98 12.23
N ALA A 32 -1.99 -6.13 11.63
CA ALA A 32 -0.73 -5.69 12.21
C ALA A 32 -0.42 -4.25 11.75
N LYS A 33 0.20 -3.47 12.64
CA LYS A 33 0.60 -2.08 12.39
C LYS A 33 1.95 -1.81 13.05
N ASN A 34 2.92 -1.31 12.29
CA ASN A 34 4.23 -0.94 12.80
C ASN A 34 4.69 0.38 12.17
N ARG A 35 5.01 1.37 13.01
CA ARG A 35 5.48 2.69 12.58
C ARG A 35 7.00 2.76 12.57
N SER A 36 7.57 3.50 11.61
CA SER A 36 8.99 3.84 11.54
C SER A 36 9.15 5.19 10.88
N GLY A 37 9.61 6.19 11.65
CA GLY A 37 9.67 7.58 11.21
C GLY A 37 8.30 8.11 10.78
N TYR A 38 8.23 8.59 9.54
CA TYR A 38 7.00 9.09 8.92
C TYR A 38 6.22 8.02 8.18
N TRP A 39 6.57 6.74 8.29
CA TRP A 39 5.92 5.67 7.53
C TRP A 39 5.42 4.55 8.42
N THR A 40 4.22 4.06 8.14
CA THR A 40 3.60 2.95 8.83
C THR A 40 3.39 1.79 7.88
N SER A 41 3.91 0.62 8.22
CA SER A 41 3.57 -0.66 7.58
C SER A 41 2.33 -1.28 8.22
N LEU A 42 1.41 -1.76 7.38
CA LEU A 42 0.12 -2.35 7.74
C LEU A 42 -0.03 -3.71 7.06
N MET A 43 -0.66 -4.65 7.77
CA MET A 43 -1.24 -5.86 7.19
C MET A 43 -2.76 -5.72 7.27
N LEU A 44 -3.41 -5.76 6.12
CA LEU A 44 -4.85 -5.52 5.98
C LEU A 44 -5.54 -6.79 5.51
N SER A 45 -6.68 -7.11 6.12
CA SER A 45 -7.52 -8.24 5.73
C SER A 45 -8.90 -7.76 5.33
N SER A 46 -9.41 -8.27 4.22
CA SER A 46 -10.75 -7.99 3.72
C SER A 46 -11.44 -9.27 3.25
N LYS A 47 -12.66 -9.13 2.73
CA LYS A 47 -13.40 -10.24 2.09
C LYS A 47 -12.67 -10.82 0.88
N THR A 48 -11.85 -10.03 0.18
CA THR A 48 -11.16 -10.44 -1.06
C THR A 48 -9.75 -10.99 -0.81
N GLY A 49 -9.23 -10.87 0.41
CA GLY A 49 -7.92 -11.42 0.78
C GLY A 49 -7.12 -10.52 1.71
N ILE A 50 -5.81 -10.79 1.75
CA ILE A 50 -4.83 -10.04 2.53
C ILE A 50 -3.94 -9.24 1.59
N TRP A 51 -3.66 -7.99 1.95
CA TRP A 51 -2.63 -7.18 1.30
C TRP A 51 -1.83 -6.41 2.35
N PHE A 52 -0.71 -5.88 1.91
CA PHE A 52 0.24 -5.16 2.76
C PHE A 52 0.34 -3.74 2.26
N ARG A 53 0.36 -2.79 3.19
CA ARG A 53 0.33 -1.37 2.86
C ARG A 53 1.41 -0.63 3.62
N VAL A 54 2.02 0.34 2.97
CA VAL A 54 2.94 1.29 3.59
C VAL A 54 2.36 2.68 3.40
N VAL A 55 2.02 3.36 4.51
CA VAL A 55 1.38 4.69 4.48
C VAL A 55 2.33 5.72 5.06
N SER A 56 2.42 6.90 4.46
CA SER A 56 3.12 8.04 5.05
C SER A 56 2.19 8.78 6.02
N ASP A 57 2.63 8.91 7.27
CA ASP A 57 1.96 9.68 8.32
C ASP A 57 2.46 11.14 8.29
N VAL A 58 2.04 11.91 7.30
CA VAL A 58 2.37 13.34 7.20
C VAL A 58 1.21 14.17 7.76
N SER A 59 1.50 15.13 8.63
CA SER A 59 0.49 15.93 9.36
C SER A 59 -0.34 16.88 8.49
N ALA A 60 0.02 17.06 7.21
CA ALA A 60 -0.54 18.06 6.32
C ALA A 60 -1.74 17.56 5.47
N GLY A 61 -2.41 16.47 5.85
CA GLY A 61 -3.59 15.97 5.14
C GLY A 61 -3.30 15.33 3.77
N THR A 62 -2.04 15.06 3.48
CA THR A 62 -1.57 14.34 2.28
C THR A 62 -0.87 13.08 2.75
N SER A 63 -1.45 11.92 2.48
CA SER A 63 -0.83 10.63 2.74
C SER A 63 -0.44 9.96 1.42
N ALA A 64 0.80 9.46 1.32
CA ALA A 64 1.23 8.54 0.29
C ALA A 64 1.04 7.11 0.77
N VAL A 65 0.64 6.24 -0.15
CA VAL A 65 0.29 4.85 0.08
C VAL A 65 1.03 4.01 -0.94
N VAL A 66 1.67 2.95 -0.46
CA VAL A 66 2.27 1.91 -1.28
C VAL A 66 1.61 0.59 -0.93
N ASP A 67 0.81 0.04 -1.85
CA ASP A 67 0.19 -1.27 -1.65
C ASP A 67 1.01 -2.37 -2.31
N ILE A 68 1.07 -3.51 -1.62
CA ILE A 68 1.83 -4.69 -1.98
C ILE A 68 0.89 -5.90 -1.94
N PHE A 69 0.78 -6.59 -3.07
CA PHE A 69 -0.17 -7.67 -3.26
C PHE A 69 0.51 -9.05 -3.43
N PRO A 70 0.06 -10.09 -2.70
CA PRO A 70 0.45 -11.46 -2.99
C PRO A 70 -0.12 -11.94 -4.34
N PRO A 71 0.44 -12.98 -4.98
CA PRO A 71 1.65 -13.72 -4.57
C PRO A 71 2.96 -13.02 -4.96
N SER A 72 2.88 -11.96 -5.77
CA SER A 72 4.03 -11.41 -6.48
C SER A 72 4.87 -10.40 -5.71
N CYS A 73 4.44 -9.98 -4.51
CA CYS A 73 5.06 -9.11 -3.48
C CYS A 73 5.99 -7.95 -3.90
N ALA A 74 6.94 -8.13 -4.83
CA ALA A 74 7.75 -7.09 -5.43
C ALA A 74 7.18 -6.52 -6.75
N ASN A 75 6.40 -7.30 -7.52
CA ASN A 75 6.04 -6.92 -8.90
C ASN A 75 4.66 -6.24 -9.01
N ARG A 76 3.85 -6.28 -7.95
CA ARG A 76 2.55 -5.59 -7.90
C ARG A 76 2.58 -4.59 -6.75
N THR A 77 3.21 -3.46 -7.06
CA THR A 77 3.26 -2.32 -6.16
C THR A 77 2.50 -1.17 -6.82
N THR A 78 1.51 -0.62 -6.12
CA THR A 78 0.86 0.62 -6.51
C THR A 78 1.38 1.73 -5.62
N PHE A 79 1.46 2.95 -6.15
CA PHE A 79 1.73 4.14 -5.38
C PHE A 79 0.60 5.11 -5.61
N SER A 80 -0.06 5.52 -4.55
CA SER A 80 -1.11 6.52 -4.59
C SER A 80 -0.92 7.54 -3.49
N PHE A 81 -1.52 8.72 -3.64
CA PHE A 81 -1.53 9.70 -2.57
C PHE A 81 -2.76 10.59 -2.64
N GLU A 82 -3.14 11.12 -1.48
CA GLU A 82 -4.17 12.15 -1.34
C GLU A 82 -3.58 13.51 -1.71
N TYR A 83 -4.23 14.24 -2.61
CA TYR A 83 -3.90 15.63 -2.93
C TYR A 83 -4.97 16.55 -2.37
N THR A 84 -4.60 17.40 -1.41
CA THR A 84 -5.51 18.32 -0.72
C THR A 84 -5.72 19.61 -1.52
N TYR A 85 -6.96 20.06 -1.66
CA TYR A 85 -7.32 21.32 -2.31
C TYR A 85 -7.42 22.48 -1.32
N LYS A 86 -7.29 23.70 -1.84
CA LYS A 86 -7.61 24.92 -1.08
C LYS A 86 -9.12 25.13 -0.90
N ALA A 87 -9.94 24.58 -1.79
CA ALA A 87 -11.39 24.66 -1.75
C ALA A 87 -12.00 23.32 -2.19
N PRO A 88 -13.19 22.95 -1.68
CA PRO A 88 -13.91 21.76 -2.13
C PRO A 88 -14.08 21.72 -3.65
N LEU A 89 -14.03 20.51 -4.25
CA LEU A 89 -14.27 20.34 -5.68
C LEU A 89 -15.70 20.76 -6.05
N SER A 90 -15.83 21.59 -7.09
CA SER A 90 -17.12 22.06 -7.61
C SER A 90 -17.89 21.00 -8.39
N SER A 91 -17.21 19.95 -8.83
CA SER A 91 -17.77 18.84 -9.61
C SER A 91 -16.95 17.58 -9.38
N SER A 92 -17.58 16.42 -9.44
CA SER A 92 -16.86 15.14 -9.43
C SER A 92 -16.03 15.03 -10.70
N THR A 93 -14.79 14.61 -10.55
CA THR A 93 -13.90 14.33 -11.67
C THR A 93 -13.89 12.83 -11.90
N SER A 94 -14.24 12.40 -13.12
CA SER A 94 -13.98 11.02 -13.54
C SER A 94 -12.47 10.77 -13.55
N GLN A 95 -12.06 9.52 -13.74
CA GLN A 95 -10.64 9.18 -13.78
C GLN A 95 -9.95 9.96 -14.93
N GLU A 96 -9.17 10.98 -14.59
CA GLU A 96 -8.46 11.83 -15.55
C GLU A 96 -6.96 11.52 -15.53
N ASN A 97 -6.32 11.60 -16.70
CA ASN A 97 -4.89 11.35 -16.81
C ASN A 97 -4.08 12.54 -16.27
N LEU A 98 -3.03 12.24 -15.52
CA LEU A 98 -2.08 13.21 -14.98
C LEU A 98 -0.66 12.91 -15.45
N LEU A 99 0.10 13.99 -15.62
CA LEU A 99 1.56 13.94 -15.70
C LEU A 99 2.15 14.33 -14.35
N MET A 100 3.16 13.58 -13.91
CA MET A 100 3.86 13.85 -12.66
C MET A 100 5.35 13.87 -12.89
N ALA A 101 5.99 14.91 -12.37
CA ALA A 101 7.43 15.03 -12.32
C ALA A 101 7.88 14.80 -10.88
N LEU A 102 8.43 13.62 -10.60
CA LEU A 102 8.85 13.19 -9.27
C LEU A 102 10.38 13.18 -9.17
N ARG A 103 10.94 13.59 -8.03
CA ARG A 103 12.37 13.47 -7.75
C ARG A 103 12.62 13.18 -6.29
N VAL A 104 13.67 12.41 -6.02
CA VAL A 104 14.16 12.17 -4.65
C VAL A 104 15.40 13.03 -4.42
N ASP A 105 15.35 13.89 -3.42
CA ASP A 105 16.42 14.86 -3.11
C ASP A 105 16.83 15.68 -4.34
N THR A 106 18.07 15.50 -4.81
CA THR A 106 18.69 16.11 -6.00
C THR A 106 19.01 15.10 -7.11
N ARG A 107 18.42 13.90 -7.06
CA ARG A 107 18.61 12.86 -8.07
C ARG A 107 17.82 13.16 -9.35
N GLN A 108 17.82 12.22 -10.29
CA GLN A 108 17.12 12.35 -11.58
C GLN A 108 15.63 12.67 -11.40
N LEU A 109 15.09 13.40 -12.38
CA LEU A 109 13.67 13.69 -12.46
C LEU A 109 12.96 12.56 -13.20
N TYR A 110 11.98 11.96 -12.55
CA TYR A 110 11.12 10.91 -13.10
C TYR A 110 9.84 11.53 -13.65
N SER A 111 9.63 11.43 -14.96
CA SER A 111 8.36 11.79 -15.60
C SER A 111 7.46 10.56 -15.67
N LEU A 112 6.45 10.52 -14.82
CA LEU A 112 5.50 9.42 -14.71
C LEU A 112 4.10 9.87 -15.12
N GLN A 113 3.30 8.91 -15.59
CA GLN A 113 1.87 9.11 -15.81
C GLN A 113 1.10 8.50 -14.63
N GLY A 114 -0.09 9.01 -14.42
CA GLY A 114 -1.02 8.48 -13.43
C GLY A 114 -2.43 8.91 -13.72
N SER A 115 -3.31 8.60 -12.79
CA SER A 115 -4.70 9.04 -12.85
C SER A 115 -5.10 9.79 -11.60
N TYR A 116 -6.05 10.69 -11.76
CA TYR A 116 -6.66 11.48 -10.72
C TYR A 116 -8.16 11.23 -10.67
N GLN A 117 -8.69 11.21 -9.45
CA GLN A 117 -10.12 11.14 -9.19
C GLN A 117 -10.47 11.96 -7.95
N GLY A 118 -11.65 12.57 -7.94
CA GLY A 118 -12.17 13.30 -6.79
C GLY A 118 -13.67 13.46 -6.87
N SER A 119 -14.34 13.53 -5.72
CA SER A 119 -15.80 13.70 -5.66
C SER A 119 -16.16 15.16 -5.40
N MET A 120 -17.31 15.59 -5.91
CA MET A 120 -17.88 16.90 -5.61
C MET A 120 -18.02 17.11 -4.10
N GLY A 121 -17.56 18.25 -3.60
CA GLY A 121 -17.58 18.59 -2.18
C GLY A 121 -16.39 18.08 -1.38
N ASP A 122 -15.57 17.17 -1.93
CA ASP A 122 -14.36 16.71 -1.25
C ASP A 122 -13.26 17.77 -1.26
N GLN A 123 -12.50 17.85 -0.16
CA GLN A 123 -11.31 18.71 -0.03
C GLN A 123 -10.01 17.99 -0.42
N PHE A 124 -10.12 16.77 -0.91
CA PHE A 124 -8.99 15.98 -1.38
C PHE A 124 -9.41 15.13 -2.57
N GLY A 125 -8.44 14.75 -3.39
CA GLY A 125 -8.62 13.69 -4.38
C GLY A 125 -7.43 12.77 -4.38
N PHE A 126 -7.51 11.75 -5.22
CA PHE A 126 -6.59 10.63 -5.20
C PHE A 126 -5.83 10.56 -6.49
N VAL A 127 -4.53 10.54 -6.34
CA VAL A 127 -3.60 10.38 -7.44
C VAL A 127 -3.03 8.97 -7.35
N THR A 128 -3.06 8.23 -8.45
CA THR A 128 -2.47 6.89 -8.54
C THR A 128 -1.46 6.86 -9.67
N LEU A 129 -0.23 6.43 -9.39
CA LEU A 129 0.83 6.28 -10.40
C LEU A 129 0.56 5.04 -11.26
N SER A 130 0.77 5.17 -12.57
CA SER A 130 0.83 4.02 -13.46
C SER A 130 2.10 3.21 -13.19
N ALA A 131 1.97 1.89 -13.11
CA ALA A 131 3.10 1.00 -12.95
C ALA A 131 3.96 1.01 -14.23
N THR A 132 5.19 1.52 -14.14
CA THR A 132 6.16 1.58 -15.23
C THR A 132 7.54 1.11 -14.75
N PRO A 133 8.49 0.74 -15.62
CA PRO A 133 9.86 0.44 -15.18
C PRO A 133 10.54 1.60 -14.43
N LEU A 134 10.21 2.85 -14.80
CA LEU A 134 10.69 4.06 -14.12
C LEU A 134 10.20 4.13 -12.66
N PHE A 135 9.01 3.60 -12.36
CA PHE A 135 8.49 3.53 -11.01
C PHE A 135 9.37 2.65 -10.10
N GLY A 136 9.89 1.52 -10.60
CA GLY A 136 10.83 0.69 -9.84
C GLY A 136 12.14 1.41 -9.50
N SER A 137 12.64 2.22 -10.44
CA SER A 137 13.81 3.07 -10.23
C SER A 137 13.53 4.17 -9.18
N LEU A 138 12.35 4.79 -9.23
CA LEU A 138 11.93 5.77 -8.23
C LEU A 138 11.87 5.16 -6.82
N ILE A 139 11.28 3.98 -6.65
CA ILE A 139 11.22 3.28 -5.36
C ILE A 139 12.63 2.98 -4.83
N THR A 140 13.57 2.63 -5.73
CA THR A 140 14.98 2.41 -5.37
C THR A 140 15.63 3.69 -4.85
N ASP A 141 15.40 4.83 -5.51
CA ASP A 141 15.87 6.12 -5.04
C ASP A 141 15.23 6.53 -3.71
N MET A 142 13.92 6.29 -3.54
CA MET A 142 13.21 6.56 -2.28
C MET A 142 13.78 5.76 -1.11
N LYS A 143 14.30 4.55 -1.33
CA LYS A 143 14.92 3.74 -0.27
C LYS A 143 16.21 4.35 0.27
N ALA A 144 16.87 5.20 -0.51
CA ALA A 144 18.18 5.77 -0.20
C ALA A 144 18.17 7.29 -0.01
N GLY A 145 17.01 7.94 -0.18
CA GLY A 145 16.87 9.39 -0.10
C GLY A 145 16.16 9.89 1.16
N ASN A 146 16.04 11.21 1.27
CA ASN A 146 15.47 11.89 2.44
C ASN A 146 14.08 12.48 2.19
N ILE A 147 13.84 13.02 0.99
CA ILE A 147 12.55 13.61 0.63
C ILE A 147 12.18 13.27 -0.82
N LEU A 148 10.96 12.79 -1.02
CA LEU A 148 10.33 12.69 -2.32
C LEU A 148 9.59 14.01 -2.59
N ARG A 149 9.82 14.64 -3.73
CA ARG A 149 9.11 15.85 -4.17
C ARG A 149 8.44 15.56 -5.51
N GLY A 150 7.24 16.07 -5.69
CA GLY A 150 6.47 15.89 -6.91
C GLY A 150 5.80 17.17 -7.37
N GLN A 151 5.71 17.34 -8.68
CA GLN A 151 4.82 18.31 -9.34
C GLN A 151 3.79 17.55 -10.15
N LEU A 152 2.54 18.01 -10.07
CA LEU A 152 1.41 17.44 -10.79
C LEU A 152 0.93 18.43 -11.85
N SER A 153 0.72 17.95 -13.06
CA SER A 153 0.18 18.77 -14.16
C SER A 153 -0.79 17.98 -15.01
N TRP A 154 -1.77 18.68 -15.57
CA TRP A 154 -2.61 18.14 -16.63
C TRP A 154 -1.78 17.88 -17.90
N PRO A 155 -2.25 17.02 -18.82
CA PRO A 155 -1.56 16.74 -20.08
C PRO A 155 -1.34 17.98 -20.96
N ASN A 156 -2.16 19.02 -20.79
CA ASN A 156 -2.02 20.31 -21.47
C ASN A 156 -0.91 21.21 -20.86
N GLY A 157 -0.17 20.73 -19.84
CA GLY A 157 0.89 21.46 -19.16
C GLY A 157 0.43 22.34 -17.99
N THR A 158 -0.87 22.43 -17.71
CA THR A 158 -1.39 23.24 -16.60
C THR A 158 -0.99 22.62 -15.26
N LEU A 159 -0.27 23.37 -14.43
CA LEU A 159 0.17 22.94 -13.10
C LEU A 159 -1.03 22.84 -12.14
N ILE A 160 -1.16 21.69 -11.48
CA ILE A 160 -2.18 21.42 -10.46
C ILE A 160 -1.62 21.77 -9.08
N GLY A 161 -0.39 21.34 -8.80
CA GLY A 161 0.28 21.62 -7.54
C GLY A 161 1.53 20.78 -7.32
N SER A 162 1.98 20.75 -6.08
CA SER A 162 3.17 20.02 -5.67
C SER A 162 2.95 19.25 -4.38
N VAL A 163 3.63 18.12 -4.26
CA VAL A 163 3.61 17.26 -3.06
C VAL A 163 5.03 17.00 -2.57
N ALA A 164 5.17 16.77 -1.28
CA ALA A 164 6.43 16.41 -0.67
C ALA A 164 6.23 15.40 0.46
N PHE A 165 7.00 14.32 0.44
CA PHE A 165 6.93 13.26 1.43
C PHE A 165 8.31 13.03 2.05
N PRO A 166 8.48 13.21 3.37
CA PRO A 166 9.71 12.81 4.04
C PRO A 166 9.86 11.28 3.98
N LEU A 167 11.06 10.80 3.69
CA LEU A 167 11.35 9.38 3.48
C LEU A 167 11.96 8.68 4.71
N ALA A 168 12.15 9.40 5.82
CA ALA A 168 12.66 8.80 7.05
C ALA A 168 11.74 7.66 7.53
N GLY A 169 12.27 6.43 7.51
CA GLY A 169 11.57 5.20 7.88
C GLY A 169 10.85 4.48 6.72
N PHE A 170 10.84 5.04 5.51
CA PHE A 170 10.24 4.43 4.32
C PHE A 170 10.80 3.02 4.05
N THR A 171 12.13 2.89 3.97
CA THR A 171 12.80 1.62 3.67
C THR A 171 12.49 0.53 4.69
N ILE A 172 12.45 0.88 5.97
CA ILE A 172 12.15 -0.06 7.05
C ILE A 172 10.71 -0.56 6.92
N SER A 173 9.74 0.35 6.74
CA SER A 173 8.33 0.01 6.60
C SER A 173 8.07 -0.81 5.33
N LEU A 174 8.71 -0.46 4.21
CA LEU A 174 8.61 -1.20 2.95
C LEU A 174 9.20 -2.61 3.05
N ASN A 175 10.37 -2.76 3.66
CA ASN A 175 10.98 -4.08 3.86
C ASN A 175 10.12 -4.98 4.76
N ARG A 176 9.53 -4.42 5.83
CA ARG A 176 8.58 -5.17 6.68
C ARG A 176 7.36 -5.64 5.91
N ALA A 177 6.75 -4.78 5.11
CA ALA A 177 5.59 -5.13 4.30
C ALA A 177 5.94 -6.21 3.25
N ASN A 178 7.08 -6.09 2.57
CA ASN A 178 7.58 -7.10 1.63
C ASN A 178 7.86 -8.46 2.30
N ASN A 179 8.52 -8.46 3.46
CA ASN A 179 8.82 -9.69 4.20
C ASN A 179 7.54 -10.37 4.68
N ALA A 180 6.57 -9.60 5.19
CA ALA A 180 5.28 -10.13 5.61
C ALA A 180 4.50 -10.71 4.41
N CYS A 181 4.54 -10.04 3.25
CA CYS A 181 3.98 -10.56 2.01
C CYS A 181 4.62 -11.87 1.56
N ALA A 182 5.95 -11.95 1.61
CA ALA A 182 6.70 -13.14 1.21
C ALA A 182 6.35 -14.35 2.10
N LEU A 183 6.28 -14.15 3.42
CA LEU A 183 5.87 -15.17 4.39
C LEU A 183 4.42 -15.62 4.19
N TYR A 184 3.54 -14.72 3.79
CA TYR A 184 2.14 -15.04 3.51
C TYR A 184 1.97 -15.79 2.18
N SER A 185 2.72 -15.40 1.15
CA SER A 185 2.63 -15.99 -0.20
C SER A 185 3.25 -17.39 -0.27
N HIS A 186 4.22 -17.66 0.60
CA HIS A 186 4.81 -18.98 0.79
C HIS A 186 4.51 -19.39 2.22
N PRO A 187 3.28 -19.84 2.54
CA PRO A 187 3.06 -20.50 3.80
C PRO A 187 4.08 -21.63 3.80
N ARG A 188 5.12 -21.51 4.64
CA ARG A 188 6.13 -22.56 4.81
C ARG A 188 5.32 -23.84 4.81
N GLN A 189 5.58 -24.73 3.85
CA GLN A 189 5.06 -26.08 3.92
C GLN A 189 5.36 -26.48 5.36
N ARG A 190 4.32 -26.54 6.20
CA ARG A 190 4.50 -26.92 7.60
C ARG A 190 5.34 -28.17 7.49
N PRO A 191 6.55 -28.24 8.09
CA PRO A 191 7.33 -29.46 8.02
C PRO A 191 6.33 -30.56 8.37
N SER A 192 6.03 -31.42 7.38
CA SER A 192 5.03 -32.45 7.55
C SER A 192 5.41 -33.12 8.85
N PRO A 193 4.52 -33.19 9.86
CA PRO A 193 4.88 -33.70 11.17
C PRO A 193 5.62 -35.00 10.92
N SER A 194 6.92 -35.00 11.23
CA SER A 194 7.77 -36.15 10.96
C SER A 194 7.08 -37.32 11.64
N PRO A 195 6.83 -38.44 10.94
CA PRO A 195 6.21 -39.60 11.57
C PRO A 195 7.13 -40.02 12.71
N PHE A 196 6.69 -39.73 13.94
CA PHE A 196 7.21 -40.21 15.21
C PHE A 196 8.63 -40.81 15.16
N GLN A 197 9.65 -39.97 15.34
CA GLN A 197 10.77 -40.40 16.16
C GLN A 197 10.30 -40.26 17.60
N SER A 198 9.77 -41.34 18.15
CA SER A 198 9.58 -41.55 19.57
C SER A 198 10.83 -41.06 20.32
N LEU A 199 10.70 -39.97 21.07
CA LEU A 199 11.76 -39.55 21.98
C LEU A 199 11.98 -40.69 22.99
N PRO A 200 13.24 -41.07 23.28
CA PRO A 200 13.53 -41.93 24.42
C PRO A 200 13.08 -41.21 25.70
N GLU A 201 12.40 -41.94 26.58
CA GLU A 201 11.97 -41.50 27.91
C GLU A 201 13.12 -40.78 28.64
N SER A 202 12.97 -39.46 28.78
CA SER A 202 13.86 -38.65 29.59
C SER A 202 13.52 -38.88 31.06
N HIS A 203 14.36 -39.64 31.76
CA HIS A 203 14.32 -39.73 33.23
C HIS A 203 14.46 -38.33 33.85
N SER A 204 13.42 -37.88 34.55
CA SER A 204 13.40 -36.62 35.29
C SER A 204 14.46 -36.59 36.40
N PRO A 205 15.33 -35.57 36.48
CA PRO A 205 16.09 -35.30 37.68
C PRO A 205 15.16 -34.73 38.77
N VAL A 206 15.24 -35.30 39.96
CA VAL A 206 14.58 -34.83 41.18
C VAL A 206 15.04 -33.40 41.49
N ALA A 207 14.10 -32.47 41.62
CA ALA A 207 14.40 -31.08 41.95
C ALA A 207 14.82 -30.94 43.43
N PRO A 208 15.89 -30.21 43.75
CA PRO A 208 16.24 -29.88 45.13
C PRO A 208 15.26 -28.86 45.71
N ASN A 209 14.82 -29.13 46.94
CA ASN A 209 13.91 -28.29 47.71
C ASN A 209 14.63 -27.00 48.15
N ILE A 210 14.36 -25.88 47.48
CA ILE A 210 14.96 -24.58 47.81
C ILE A 210 14.05 -23.86 48.81
N THR A 211 14.46 -23.82 50.07
CA THR A 211 13.84 -23.02 51.13
C THR A 211 14.13 -21.54 50.91
N ARG A 212 13.08 -20.73 50.76
CA ARG A 212 13.17 -19.26 50.61
C ARG A 212 13.44 -18.58 51.96
N PRO A 213 14.40 -17.64 52.05
CA PRO A 213 14.52 -16.78 53.22
C PRO A 213 13.43 -15.67 53.24
N PRO A 214 13.11 -15.12 54.43
CA PRO A 214 12.07 -14.11 54.60
C PRO A 214 12.51 -12.74 54.07
N ILE A 215 11.55 -12.04 53.45
CA ILE A 215 11.71 -10.71 52.86
C ILE A 215 11.65 -9.66 53.99
N GLY A 216 12.74 -8.93 54.19
CA GLY A 216 12.79 -7.74 55.05
C GLY A 216 12.19 -6.53 54.32
N LEU A 217 11.18 -5.91 54.93
CA LEU A 217 10.62 -4.62 54.53
C LEU A 217 11.47 -3.50 55.13
N GLU A 218 12.18 -2.72 54.31
CA GLU A 218 12.66 -1.39 54.71
C GLU A 218 11.82 -0.31 54.03
N ARG A 219 11.31 0.61 54.86
CA ARG A 219 10.56 1.82 54.49
C ARG A 219 11.54 3.01 54.47
N PRO A 220 11.58 3.85 53.44
CA PRO A 220 12.18 5.17 53.56
C PRO A 220 11.16 6.22 54.05
N ALA A 221 11.70 7.21 54.75
CA ALA A 221 11.04 8.40 55.30
C ALA A 221 10.71 9.46 54.24
#